data_AF-A0A1V0HVA1-F1
#
_entry.id   AF-A0A1V0HVA1-F1
#
_cell.length_a   1.000
_cell.length_b   1.000
_cell.length_c   1.000
_cell.angle_alpha   90.00
_cell.angle_beta   90.00
_cell.angle_gamma   90.00
#
_symmetry.space_group_name_H-M   'P 1'
#
loop_
_entity.id
_entity.type
_entity.pdbx_description
1 polymer ?
#
loop_
_entity_poly.entity_id
_entity_poly.type
_entity_poly.pdbx_seq_one_letter_code
_entity_poly.pdbx_strand_id
1 'polypeptide(L)'
;MINIFQQHFSAGDVTKAADISMSTLQNWIKRDVIVGHKKIEGGGSQGRHRRFSWHNVIEIATAAALVKVGVTDLSIAFRAAQLFAHTGAGPLPGKPGRCPGLPFEASNVRTLLFVSGEHSQILPYSPNKGGEDVLAVARIGLRKPEAFIVVDLLELFDRVCGALGLHPQEVMDRAYSKTHG
;
A
#
# COMPACT_ATOMS: atom_id res chain seq x y z
N MET A 1 19.75 2.06 -13.61
CA MET A 1 19.20 2.07 -12.23
C MET A 1 17.82 1.43 -12.27
N ILE A 2 17.54 0.42 -11.44
CA ILE A 2 16.35 -0.45 -11.53
C ILE A 2 15.11 0.25 -10.94
N ASN A 3 13.97 0.20 -11.64
CA ASN A 3 12.70 0.72 -11.13
C ASN A 3 12.20 -0.17 -9.97
N ILE A 4 11.58 0.43 -8.94
CA ILE A 4 11.07 -0.28 -7.77
C ILE A 4 10.16 -1.48 -8.12
N PHE A 5 9.38 -1.39 -9.20
CA PHE A 5 8.49 -2.45 -9.65
C PHE A 5 9.20 -3.69 -10.19
N GLN A 6 10.48 -3.59 -10.51
CA GLN A 6 11.33 -4.70 -10.98
C GLN A 6 12.18 -5.31 -9.86
N GLN A 7 12.18 -4.67 -8.67
CA GLN A 7 12.94 -5.16 -7.54
C GLN A 7 12.21 -6.31 -6.83
N HIS A 8 13.01 -7.19 -6.24
CA HIS A 8 12.54 -8.33 -5.47
C HIS A 8 13.11 -8.25 -4.06
N PHE A 9 12.25 -8.53 -3.09
CA PHE A 9 12.53 -8.42 -1.67
C PHE A 9 12.54 -9.79 -1.02
N SER A 10 13.41 -9.97 -0.03
CA SER A 10 13.42 -11.18 0.78
C SER A 10 12.27 -11.18 1.79
N ALA A 11 12.01 -12.33 2.42
CA ALA A 11 11.07 -12.38 3.54
C ALA A 11 11.49 -11.47 4.71
N GLY A 12 12.80 -11.32 4.94
CA GLY A 12 13.34 -10.44 5.97
C GLY A 12 13.03 -8.97 5.70
N ASP A 13 13.20 -8.55 4.44
CA ASP A 13 12.85 -7.20 3.97
C ASP A 13 11.36 -6.91 4.18
N VAL A 14 10.50 -7.86 3.82
CA VAL A 14 9.05 -7.75 4.02
C VAL A 14 8.69 -7.60 5.49
N THR A 15 9.25 -8.45 6.37
CA THR A 15 8.97 -8.35 7.81
C THR A 15 9.42 -7.03 8.41
N LYS A 16 10.57 -6.52 7.97
CA LYS A 16 11.12 -5.24 8.42
C LYS A 16 10.27 -4.07 7.92
N ALA A 17 9.91 -4.07 6.64
CA ALA A 17 9.06 -3.05 6.03
C ALA A 17 7.65 -3.01 6.63
N ALA A 18 7.06 -4.18 6.92
CA ALA A 18 5.71 -4.29 7.45
C ALA A 18 5.63 -4.17 8.98
N ASP A 19 6.76 -4.13 9.71
CA ASP A 19 6.79 -4.13 11.18
C ASP A 19 6.04 -5.33 11.78
N ILE A 20 6.30 -6.53 11.22
CA ILE A 20 5.69 -7.80 11.66
C ILE A 20 6.74 -8.87 11.88
N SER A 21 6.41 -9.88 12.68
CA SER A 21 7.28 -11.05 12.86
C SER A 21 7.26 -11.96 11.61
N MET A 22 8.33 -12.76 11.46
CA MET A 22 8.38 -13.81 10.45
C MET A 22 7.27 -14.85 10.60
N SER A 23 6.86 -15.16 11.84
CA SER A 23 5.76 -16.08 12.10
C SER A 23 4.42 -15.53 11.60
N THR A 24 4.17 -14.23 11.77
CA THR A 24 2.99 -13.54 11.23
C THR A 24 2.98 -13.60 9.71
N LEU A 25 4.11 -13.26 9.07
CA LEU A 25 4.24 -13.34 7.61
C LEU A 25 3.96 -14.77 7.09
N GLN A 26 4.56 -15.78 7.71
CA GLN A 26 4.32 -17.18 7.33
C GLN A 26 2.87 -17.61 7.52
N ASN A 27 2.20 -17.13 8.58
CA ASN A 27 0.79 -17.39 8.83
C ASN A 27 -0.08 -16.76 7.72
N TRP A 28 0.17 -15.51 7.36
CA TRP A 28 -0.56 -14.82 6.29
C TRP A 28 -0.36 -15.50 4.92
N ILE A 29 0.85 -15.95 4.60
CA ILE A 29 1.12 -16.73 3.38
C ILE A 29 0.32 -18.04 3.38
N LYS A 30 0.29 -18.78 4.51
CA LYS A 30 -0.47 -20.04 4.62
C LYS A 30 -1.98 -19.87 4.48
N ARG A 31 -2.51 -18.70 4.87
CA ARG A 31 -3.94 -18.37 4.77
C ARG A 31 -4.37 -17.89 3.38
N ASP A 32 -3.45 -17.74 2.43
CA ASP A 32 -3.73 -17.28 1.06
C ASP A 32 -4.47 -15.93 1.01
N VAL A 33 -4.12 -15.00 1.92
CA VAL A 33 -4.76 -13.66 1.98
C VAL A 33 -4.03 -12.60 1.14
N ILE A 34 -2.80 -12.88 0.71
CA ILE A 34 -1.96 -11.94 -0.05
C ILE A 34 -2.25 -12.11 -1.54
N VAL A 35 -2.63 -11.04 -2.24
CA VAL A 35 -2.82 -11.11 -3.69
C VAL A 35 -1.50 -11.37 -4.40
N GLY A 36 -1.54 -12.34 -5.31
CA GLY A 36 -0.35 -12.80 -6.01
C GLY A 36 0.54 -13.73 -5.18
N HIS A 37 0.06 -14.33 -4.08
CA HIS A 37 0.86 -15.34 -3.34
C HIS A 37 1.37 -16.45 -4.27
N LYS A 38 0.57 -16.86 -5.27
CA LYS A 38 0.95 -17.88 -6.28
C LYS A 38 2.04 -17.41 -7.23
N LYS A 39 2.31 -16.10 -7.29
CA LYS A 39 3.38 -15.45 -8.08
C LYS A 39 4.61 -15.09 -7.23
N ILE A 40 4.61 -15.35 -5.92
CA ILE A 40 5.81 -15.24 -5.09
C ILE A 40 6.79 -16.28 -5.60
N GLU A 41 7.86 -15.83 -6.26
CA GLU A 41 8.86 -16.73 -6.82
C GLU A 41 9.65 -17.42 -5.71
N GLY A 42 9.89 -18.72 -5.86
CA GLY A 42 10.63 -19.51 -4.87
C GLY A 42 9.79 -19.95 -3.67
N GLY A 43 10.40 -20.73 -2.78
CA GLY A 43 9.66 -21.52 -1.78
C GLY A 43 9.09 -22.82 -2.35
N GLY A 44 9.02 -23.86 -1.52
CA GLY A 44 8.50 -25.18 -1.92
C GLY A 44 9.57 -26.24 -2.20
N SER A 45 10.84 -25.86 -2.33
CA SER A 45 11.98 -26.79 -2.39
C SER A 45 13.18 -26.25 -1.60
N GLN A 46 14.01 -27.16 -1.08
CA GLN A 46 15.20 -26.81 -0.31
C GLN A 46 16.14 -25.94 -1.15
N GLY A 47 16.51 -24.76 -0.64
CA GLY A 47 17.42 -23.82 -1.31
C GLY A 47 16.76 -22.71 -2.15
N ARG A 48 15.44 -22.74 -2.41
CA ARG A 48 14.75 -21.62 -3.08
C ARG A 48 14.08 -20.69 -2.06
N HIS A 49 14.71 -19.54 -1.82
CA HIS A 49 14.13 -18.49 -0.99
C HIS A 49 12.98 -17.78 -1.72
N ARG A 50 11.90 -17.45 -0.98
CA ARG A 50 10.78 -16.66 -1.50
C ARG A 50 11.22 -15.24 -1.86
N ARG A 51 10.76 -14.74 -3.00
CA ARG A 51 10.98 -13.38 -3.49
C ARG A 51 9.65 -12.66 -3.63
N PHE A 52 9.57 -11.47 -3.07
CA PHE A 52 8.36 -10.66 -3.03
C PHE A 52 8.53 -9.46 -3.96
N SER A 53 7.51 -9.13 -4.74
CA SER A 53 7.48 -7.90 -5.52
C SER A 53 7.21 -6.69 -4.63
N TRP A 54 7.50 -5.48 -5.11
CA TRP A 54 7.11 -4.22 -4.45
C TRP A 54 5.63 -4.20 -4.02
N HIS A 55 4.74 -4.64 -4.92
CA HIS A 55 3.30 -4.69 -4.67
C HIS A 55 2.98 -5.59 -3.47
N ASN A 56 3.67 -6.74 -3.32
CA ASN A 56 3.48 -7.59 -2.16
C ASN A 56 3.98 -6.92 -0.88
N VAL A 57 5.13 -6.22 -0.93
CA VAL A 57 5.65 -5.50 0.25
C VAL A 57 4.65 -4.46 0.75
N ILE A 58 4.16 -3.61 -0.15
CA ILE A 58 3.22 -2.55 0.21
C ILE A 58 1.85 -3.10 0.62
N GLU A 59 1.35 -4.15 -0.03
CA GLU A 59 0.11 -4.81 0.39
C GLU A 59 0.23 -5.34 1.83
N ILE A 60 1.31 -6.06 2.13
CA ILE A 60 1.55 -6.63 3.47
C ILE A 60 1.73 -5.51 4.51
N ALA A 61 2.50 -4.47 4.18
CA ALA A 61 2.71 -3.33 5.09
C ALA A 61 1.41 -2.55 5.35
N THR A 62 0.57 -2.38 4.34
CA THR A 62 -0.74 -1.71 4.48
C THR A 62 -1.70 -2.55 5.30
N ALA A 63 -1.77 -3.86 5.05
CA ALA A 63 -2.58 -4.78 5.85
C ALA A 63 -2.11 -4.79 7.32
N ALA A 64 -0.79 -4.80 7.56
CA ALA A 64 -0.22 -4.72 8.91
C ALA A 64 -0.61 -3.43 9.64
N ALA A 65 -0.57 -2.29 8.94
CA ALA A 65 -1.02 -1.02 9.51
C ALA A 65 -2.50 -1.06 9.90
N LEU A 66 -3.37 -1.64 9.06
CA LEU A 66 -4.80 -1.81 9.35
C LEU A 66 -5.04 -2.73 10.56
N VAL A 67 -4.32 -3.84 10.65
CA VAL A 67 -4.40 -4.75 11.80
C VAL A 67 -3.96 -4.04 13.09
N LYS A 68 -2.88 -3.25 13.03
CA LYS A 68 -2.33 -2.51 14.19
C LYS A 68 -3.32 -1.47 14.74
N VAL A 69 -4.17 -0.89 13.91
CA VAL A 69 -5.20 0.07 14.32
C VAL A 69 -6.56 -0.57 14.64
N GLY A 70 -6.65 -1.91 14.62
CA GLY A 70 -7.80 -2.65 15.14
C GLY A 70 -8.66 -3.39 14.12
N VAL A 71 -8.26 -3.47 12.84
CA VAL A 71 -8.95 -4.35 11.87
C VAL A 71 -8.62 -5.81 12.21
N THR A 72 -9.60 -6.54 12.76
CA THR A 72 -9.42 -7.93 13.20
C THR A 72 -9.62 -8.95 12.09
N ASP A 73 -10.45 -8.65 11.09
CA ASP A 73 -10.65 -9.49 9.91
C ASP A 73 -9.53 -9.26 8.89
N LEU A 74 -8.66 -10.26 8.72
CA LEU A 74 -7.56 -10.20 7.76
C LEU A 74 -8.03 -10.05 6.31
N SER A 75 -9.19 -10.63 5.95
CA SER A 75 -9.71 -10.54 4.58
C SER A 75 -10.09 -9.10 4.25
N ILE A 76 -10.65 -8.37 5.21
CA ILE A 76 -10.94 -6.95 5.09
C ILE A 76 -9.64 -6.14 4.98
N ALA A 77 -8.67 -6.40 5.87
CA ALA A 77 -7.39 -5.70 5.86
C ALA A 77 -6.65 -5.86 4.53
N PHE A 78 -6.56 -7.10 4.01
CA PHE A 78 -5.89 -7.37 2.74
C PHE A 78 -6.67 -6.86 1.54
N ARG A 79 -8.01 -6.95 1.53
CA ARG A 79 -8.84 -6.36 0.46
C ARG A 79 -8.63 -4.84 0.36
N ALA A 80 -8.60 -4.15 1.50
CA ALA A 80 -8.31 -2.72 1.52
C ALA A 80 -6.87 -2.41 1.08
N ALA A 81 -5.89 -3.21 1.54
CA ALA A 81 -4.49 -3.06 1.15
C ALA A 81 -4.27 -3.25 -0.36
N GLN A 82 -5.02 -4.16 -0.99
CA GLN A 82 -4.95 -4.39 -2.44
C GLN A 82 -5.35 -3.17 -3.25
N LEU A 83 -6.30 -2.37 -2.74
CA LEU A 83 -6.68 -1.11 -3.39
C LEU A 83 -5.47 -0.20 -3.54
N PHE A 84 -4.60 -0.11 -2.53
CA PHE A 84 -3.40 0.70 -2.64
C PHE A 84 -2.32 0.02 -3.48
N ALA A 85 -2.04 -1.25 -3.16
CA ALA A 85 -0.94 -1.98 -3.74
C ALA A 85 -1.10 -2.20 -5.24
N HIS A 86 -2.28 -2.59 -5.72
CA HIS A 86 -2.47 -3.11 -7.08
C HIS A 86 -3.34 -2.25 -7.99
N THR A 87 -4.07 -1.28 -7.44
CA THR A 87 -4.88 -0.37 -8.26
C THR A 87 -4.23 1.00 -8.38
N GLY A 88 -4.51 1.68 -9.49
CA GLY A 88 -4.03 3.01 -9.81
C GLY A 88 -4.34 3.27 -11.28
N ALA A 89 -4.95 4.40 -11.60
CA ALA A 89 -5.38 4.72 -12.97
C ALA A 89 -4.40 5.68 -13.67
N GLY A 90 -3.23 5.93 -13.09
CA GLY A 90 -2.35 7.01 -13.55
C GLY A 90 -2.99 8.40 -13.36
N PRO A 91 -2.46 9.44 -14.01
CA PRO A 91 -3.07 10.76 -13.99
C PRO A 91 -4.43 10.75 -14.70
N LEU A 92 -5.46 11.22 -14.00
CA LEU A 92 -6.77 11.53 -14.59
C LEU A 92 -6.88 13.04 -14.75
N PRO A 93 -7.63 13.56 -15.76
CA PRO A 93 -7.83 15.00 -15.93
C PRO A 93 -8.31 15.66 -14.62
N GLY A 94 -7.52 16.62 -14.12
CA GLY A 94 -7.84 17.37 -12.91
C GLY A 94 -7.63 16.64 -11.58
N LYS A 95 -7.06 15.42 -11.56
CA LYS A 95 -6.70 14.69 -10.33
C LYS A 95 -5.22 14.29 -10.34
N PRO A 96 -4.53 14.33 -9.19
CA PRO A 96 -3.16 13.85 -9.11
C PRO A 96 -3.11 12.38 -9.54
N GLY A 97 -2.11 12.03 -10.34
CA GLY A 97 -1.89 10.67 -10.79
C GLY A 97 -1.46 9.75 -9.66
N ARG A 98 -1.82 8.48 -9.76
CA ARG A 98 -1.33 7.45 -8.85
C ARG A 98 -0.98 6.17 -9.56
N CYS A 99 0.26 5.73 -9.39
CA CYS A 99 0.71 4.39 -9.76
C CYS A 99 0.34 3.38 -8.65
N PRO A 100 0.08 2.11 -9.01
CA PRO A 100 -0.11 1.04 -8.03
C PRO A 100 1.05 0.97 -7.02
N GLY A 101 0.70 0.86 -5.74
CA GLY A 101 1.66 0.75 -4.64
C GLY A 101 2.45 2.01 -4.34
N LEU A 102 2.06 3.17 -4.88
CA LEU A 102 2.70 4.46 -4.62
C LEU A 102 1.69 5.52 -4.18
N PRO A 103 2.08 6.48 -3.32
CA PRO A 103 1.31 7.69 -3.04
C PRO A 103 0.99 8.51 -4.29
N PHE A 104 0.02 9.42 -4.20
CA PHE A 104 -0.30 10.38 -5.27
C PHE A 104 0.91 11.25 -5.66
N GLU A 105 1.07 11.50 -6.96
CA GLU A 105 2.09 12.39 -7.52
C GLU A 105 1.63 13.85 -7.40
N ALA A 106 1.89 14.47 -6.25
CA ALA A 106 1.77 15.91 -6.10
C ALA A 106 2.42 16.40 -4.79
N SER A 107 3.09 17.55 -4.86
CA SER A 107 3.62 18.21 -3.67
C SER A 107 2.50 18.57 -2.70
N ASN A 108 2.72 18.31 -1.41
CA ASN A 108 1.78 18.60 -0.32
C ASN A 108 0.42 17.87 -0.43
N VAL A 109 0.39 16.70 -1.08
CA VAL A 109 -0.77 15.81 -1.11
C VAL A 109 -0.48 14.56 -0.29
N ARG A 110 -1.30 14.32 0.73
CA ARG A 110 -1.32 13.04 1.46
C ARG A 110 -2.19 12.04 0.70
N THR A 111 -1.84 10.76 0.82
CA THR A 111 -2.62 9.65 0.27
C THR A 111 -3.28 8.93 1.42
N LEU A 112 -4.59 9.07 1.55
CA LEU A 112 -5.33 8.52 2.69
C LEU A 112 -6.13 7.30 2.25
N LEU A 113 -5.97 6.19 2.97
CA LEU A 113 -6.81 5.00 2.86
C LEU A 113 -7.89 5.05 3.93
N PHE A 114 -9.15 5.02 3.51
CA PHE A 114 -10.31 4.95 4.37
C PHE A 114 -10.89 3.54 4.32
N VAL A 115 -11.24 2.97 5.49
CA VAL A 115 -11.80 1.60 5.60
C VAL A 115 -12.97 1.56 6.58
N SER A 116 -14.08 0.92 6.18
CA SER A 116 -15.22 0.61 7.04
C SER A 116 -15.89 -0.68 6.56
N GLY A 117 -15.81 -1.75 7.37
CA GLY A 117 -16.31 -3.07 6.99
C GLY A 117 -15.69 -3.51 5.66
N GLU A 118 -16.50 -3.93 4.70
CA GLU A 118 -16.04 -4.35 3.37
C GLU A 118 -15.75 -3.19 2.40
N HIS A 119 -15.97 -1.94 2.81
CA HIS A 119 -15.77 -0.77 1.97
C HIS A 119 -14.44 -0.10 2.27
N SER A 120 -13.70 0.22 1.21
CA SER A 120 -12.46 0.97 1.29
C SER A 120 -12.31 1.93 0.11
N GLN A 121 -11.65 3.06 0.33
CA GLN A 121 -11.32 4.00 -0.74
C GLN A 121 -10.03 4.75 -0.45
N ILE A 122 -9.36 5.22 -1.51
CA ILE A 122 -8.15 6.04 -1.41
C ILE A 122 -8.44 7.42 -1.94
N LEU A 123 -8.16 8.44 -1.13
CA LEU A 123 -8.41 9.84 -1.48
C LEU A 123 -7.14 10.68 -1.31
N PRO A 124 -6.88 11.64 -2.21
CA PRO A 124 -5.87 12.66 -2.00
C PRO A 124 -6.36 13.68 -0.97
N TYR A 125 -5.48 14.13 -0.09
CA TYR A 125 -5.77 15.18 0.88
C TYR A 125 -4.70 16.28 0.85
N SER A 126 -5.13 17.53 0.73
CA SER A 126 -4.26 18.70 0.82
C SER A 126 -4.78 19.67 1.87
N PRO A 127 -4.04 19.92 2.97
CA PRO A 127 -4.51 20.84 4.01
C PRO A 127 -4.62 22.29 3.53
N ASN A 128 -3.81 22.68 2.53
CA ASN A 128 -3.66 24.07 2.09
C ASN A 128 -4.45 24.42 0.83
N LYS A 129 -5.16 23.45 0.23
CA LYS A 129 -6.07 23.72 -0.89
C LYS A 129 -7.47 23.68 -0.31
N GLY A 130 -8.20 24.81 -0.33
CA GLY A 130 -9.58 24.93 0.18
C GLY A 130 -10.58 24.10 -0.64
N GLY A 131 -10.40 22.79 -0.64
CA GLY A 131 -11.18 21.80 -1.38
C GLY A 131 -12.28 21.16 -0.55
N GLU A 132 -12.88 20.12 -1.13
CA GLU A 132 -13.92 19.32 -0.49
C GLU A 132 -13.43 18.72 0.83
N ASP A 133 -14.32 18.67 1.83
CA ASP A 133 -14.08 17.97 3.09
C ASP A 133 -13.86 16.47 2.80
N VAL A 134 -12.60 16.04 2.88
CA VAL A 134 -12.21 14.66 2.61
C VAL A 134 -12.95 13.66 3.49
N LEU A 135 -13.34 14.03 4.71
CA LEU A 135 -14.09 13.16 5.61
C LEU A 135 -15.54 13.02 5.14
N ALA A 136 -16.16 14.09 4.64
CA ALA A 136 -17.50 14.03 4.06
C ALA A 136 -17.52 13.15 2.79
N VAL A 137 -16.56 13.36 1.89
CA VAL A 137 -16.39 12.52 0.67
C VAL A 137 -16.15 11.06 1.06
N ALA A 138 -15.26 10.84 2.04
CA ALA A 138 -14.97 9.50 2.54
C ALA A 138 -16.23 8.83 3.11
N ARG A 139 -17.02 9.54 3.92
CA ARG A 139 -18.24 9.00 4.52
C ARG A 139 -19.25 8.59 3.45
N ILE A 140 -19.42 9.36 2.39
CA ILE A 140 -20.33 9.01 1.28
C ILE A 140 -19.82 7.77 0.53
N GLY A 141 -18.54 7.75 0.14
CA GLY A 141 -17.95 6.62 -0.60
C GLY A 141 -17.93 5.32 0.21
N LEU A 142 -17.86 5.40 1.55
CA LEU A 142 -17.93 4.26 2.46
C LEU A 142 -19.38 3.82 2.82
N ARG A 143 -20.40 4.36 2.15
CA ARG A 143 -21.84 4.06 2.43
C ARG A 143 -22.35 4.57 3.78
N LYS A 144 -21.88 5.75 4.20
CA LYS A 144 -22.31 6.49 5.41
C LYS A 144 -22.21 5.67 6.71
N PRO A 145 -21.03 5.10 7.02
CA PRO A 145 -20.88 4.28 8.23
C PRO A 145 -20.91 5.14 9.50
N GLU A 146 -21.15 4.50 10.64
CA GLU A 146 -21.06 5.15 11.96
C GLU A 146 -19.61 5.55 12.29
N ALA A 147 -18.65 4.70 11.94
CA ALA A 147 -17.22 4.92 12.14
C ALA A 147 -16.41 4.37 10.95
N PHE A 148 -15.20 4.87 10.77
CA PHE A 148 -14.23 4.36 9.79
C PHE A 148 -12.81 4.59 10.27
N ILE A 149 -11.88 3.82 9.72
CA ILE A 149 -10.44 3.92 9.97
C ILE A 149 -9.80 4.71 8.84
N VAL A 150 -8.79 5.52 9.19
CA VAL A 150 -7.97 6.25 8.22
C VAL A 150 -6.51 5.86 8.43
N VAL A 151 -5.83 5.49 7.34
CA VAL A 151 -4.38 5.24 7.31
C VAL A 151 -3.75 6.24 6.36
N ASP A 152 -2.71 6.93 6.85
CA ASP A 152 -1.86 7.75 5.98
C ASP A 152 -0.86 6.86 5.25
N LEU A 153 -1.08 6.68 3.95
CA LEU A 153 -0.26 5.84 3.10
C LEU A 153 1.04 6.52 2.68
N LEU A 154 1.16 7.85 2.80
CA LEU A 154 2.43 8.55 2.54
C LEU A 154 3.41 8.25 3.67
N GLU A 155 2.98 8.41 4.93
CA GLU A 155 3.80 8.07 6.10
C GLU A 155 4.17 6.57 6.13
N LEU A 156 3.22 5.71 5.73
CA LEU A 156 3.47 4.28 5.58
C LEU A 156 4.54 4.00 4.51
N PHE A 157 4.43 4.65 3.35
CA PHE A 157 5.37 4.51 2.25
C PHE A 157 6.77 4.97 2.65
N ASP A 158 6.89 6.13 3.29
CA ASP A 158 8.17 6.67 3.76
C ASP A 158 8.86 5.70 4.73
N ARG A 159 8.09 5.15 5.68
CA ARG A 159 8.57 4.13 6.61
C ARG A 159 9.02 2.85 5.90
N VAL A 160 8.24 2.37 4.92
CA VAL A 160 8.59 1.17 4.14
C VAL A 160 9.88 1.39 3.35
N CYS A 161 10.00 2.53 2.64
CA CYS A 161 11.21 2.88 1.92
C CYS A 161 12.42 2.97 2.86
N GLY A 162 12.30 3.68 3.98
CA GLY A 162 13.36 3.78 4.98
C GLY A 162 13.79 2.42 5.54
N ALA A 163 12.84 1.53 5.84
CA ALA A 163 13.12 0.17 6.29
C ALA A 163 13.93 -0.64 5.25
N LEU A 164 13.73 -0.37 3.96
CA LEU A 164 14.41 -1.04 2.85
C LEU A 164 15.68 -0.31 2.39
N GLY A 165 16.08 0.78 3.04
CA GLY A 165 17.25 1.59 2.64
C GLY A 165 17.02 2.37 1.34
N LEU A 166 15.77 2.67 1.01
CA LEU A 166 15.37 3.44 -0.17
C LEU A 166 15.02 4.88 0.22
N HIS A 167 15.31 5.83 -0.66
CA HIS A 167 14.86 7.21 -0.51
C HIS A 167 13.46 7.38 -1.14
N PRO A 168 12.42 7.75 -0.37
CA PRO A 168 11.03 7.78 -0.86
C PRO A 168 10.84 8.67 -2.09
N GLN A 169 11.43 9.87 -2.09
CA GLN A 169 11.34 10.80 -3.22
C GLN A 169 11.96 10.22 -4.49
N GLU A 170 13.10 9.51 -4.40
CA GLU A 170 13.73 8.93 -5.59
C GLU A 170 12.89 7.79 -6.18
N VAL A 171 12.19 7.05 -5.32
CA VAL A 171 11.27 6.00 -5.76
C VAL A 171 10.10 6.61 -6.51
N MET A 172 9.51 7.68 -5.97
CA MET A 172 8.43 8.44 -6.60
C MET A 172 8.87 9.03 -7.95
N ASP A 173 9.97 9.78 -7.96
CA ASP A 173 10.48 10.47 -9.16
C ASP A 173 10.68 9.49 -10.32
N ARG A 174 11.30 8.33 -10.06
CA ARG A 174 11.56 7.31 -11.10
C ARG A 174 10.31 6.59 -11.57
N ALA A 175 9.33 6.41 -10.70
CA ALA A 175 8.09 5.75 -11.07
C ALA A 175 7.24 6.67 -11.95
N TYR A 176 7.13 7.95 -11.58
CA TYR A 176 6.31 8.91 -12.28
C TYR A 176 7.00 9.54 -13.51
N SER A 177 8.33 9.63 -13.56
CA SER A 177 9.06 10.10 -14.75
C SER A 177 8.78 9.26 -16.01
N LYS A 178 8.38 7.99 -15.86
CA LYS A 178 8.00 7.10 -16.96
C LYS A 178 6.56 7.26 -17.44
N THR A 179 5.73 7.99 -16.69
CA THR A 179 4.30 8.16 -17.01
C THR A 179 4.06 9.40 -17.86
N HIS A 180 5.04 10.33 -17.90
CA HIS A 180 4.99 11.59 -18.65
C HIS A 180 5.94 11.64 -19.86
N GLY A 181 6.54 10.52 -20.26
CA GLY A 181 7.40 10.39 -21.45
C GLY A 181 6.82 9.39 -22.43
#